data_AF-A0ABD4Q7E6-F1
#
_entry.id   AF-A0ABD4Q7E6-F1
#
_cell.length_a   1.000
_cell.length_b   1.000
_cell.length_c   1.000
_cell.angle_alpha   90.00
_cell.angle_beta   90.00
_cell.angle_gamma   90.00
#
_symmetry.space_group_name_H-M   'P 1'
#
loop_
_entity.id
_entity.type
_entity.pdbx_description
1 polymer ?
#
loop_
_entity_poly.entity_id
_entity_poly.type
_entity_poly.pdbx_seq_one_letter_code
_entity_poly.pdbx_strand_id
1 'polypeptide(L)' 'VMISASHNPAADNGIKFLARGGQKLEDSVEDAIERVYREKSFRYPTGGAVGTVKPLEDGTEAYVKHLVSTLPEGKPLA' A
#
# COMPACT_ATOMS: atom_id res chain seq x y z
N VAL A 1 0.61 1.64 0.26
CA VAL A 1 1.78 0.96 -0.34
C VAL A 1 2.25 -0.10 0.65
N MET A 2 2.67 -1.27 0.19
CA MET A 2 3.25 -2.34 1.01
C MET A 2 4.70 -2.60 0.59
N ILE A 3 5.61 -2.71 1.55
CA ILE A 3 7.02 -3.07 1.31
C ILE A 3 7.22 -4.50 1.80
N SER A 4 7.28 -5.45 0.87
CA SER A 4 7.42 -6.88 1.15
C SER A 4 7.63 -7.68 -0.14
N ALA A 5 8.48 -8.70 -0.07
CA ALA A 5 8.61 -9.73 -1.09
C ALA A 5 7.79 -11.01 -0.79
N SER A 6 6.68 -10.88 -0.04
CA SER A 6 5.76 -11.98 0.26
C SER A 6 6.44 -13.17 0.96
N HIS A 7 6.73 -14.25 0.23
CA HIS A 7 7.29 -15.50 0.74
C HIS A 7 8.75 -15.70 0.34
N ASN A 8 9.35 -14.72 -0.36
CA ASN A 8 10.74 -14.80 -0.79
C ASN A 8 11.71 -14.80 0.41
N PRO A 9 12.96 -15.24 0.20
CA PRO A 9 14.01 -15.14 1.21
C PRO A 9 14.17 -13.73 1.76
N ALA A 10 14.69 -13.61 2.99
CA ALA A 10 14.83 -12.33 3.69
C ALA A 10 15.69 -11.28 2.95
N ALA A 11 16.55 -11.72 2.04
CA ALA A 11 17.36 -10.83 1.21
C ALA A 11 16.55 -10.10 0.13
N ASP A 12 15.38 -10.63 -0.23
CA ASP A 12 14.52 -10.06 -1.27
C ASP A 12 13.55 -9.03 -0.68
N ASN A 13 13.20 -8.03 -1.49
CA ASN A 13 12.17 -7.06 -1.15
C ASN A 13 11.36 -6.64 -2.39
N GLY A 14 10.26 -5.94 -2.17
CA GLY A 14 9.37 -5.47 -3.22
C GLY A 14 8.46 -4.36 -2.75
N ILE A 15 7.88 -3.63 -3.70
CA ILE A 15 6.91 -2.56 -3.44
C ILE A 15 5.61 -2.93 -4.13
N LYS A 16 4.50 -2.90 -3.39
CA LYS A 16 3.15 -3.16 -3.92
C LYS A 16 2.27 -1.93 -3.74
N PHE A 17 1.66 -1.48 -4.83
CA PHE A 17 0.67 -0.42 -4.83
C PHE A 17 -0.73 -1.03 -4.82
N LEU A 18 -1.62 -0.43 -4.02
CA LEU A 18 -3.04 -0.75 -4.03
C LEU A 18 -3.79 0.49 -4.51
N ALA A 19 -4.64 0.31 -5.51
CA ALA A 19 -5.56 1.34 -5.97
C ALA A 19 -6.60 1.66 -4.90
N ARG A 20 -7.32 2.77 -5.11
CA ARG A 20 -8.53 3.06 -4.34
C ARG A 20 -9.48 1.86 -4.43
N GLY A 21 -10.00 1.40 -3.29
CA GLY A 21 -10.82 0.18 -3.21
C GLY A 21 -10.02 -1.10 -2.95
N GLY A 22 -8.70 -1.01 -2.75
CA GLY A 22 -7.87 -2.13 -2.29
C GLY A 22 -7.45 -3.13 -3.38
N GLN A 23 -7.64 -2.78 -4.65
CA GLN A 23 -7.28 -3.62 -5.79
C GLN A 23 -5.84 -3.40 -6.25
N LYS A 24 -5.32 -4.31 -7.07
CA LYS A 24 -4.07 -4.08 -7.83
C LYS A 24 -4.25 -2.84 -8.72
N LEU A 25 -3.17 -2.14 -9.03
CA LEU A 25 -3.18 -1.16 -10.11
C LEU A 25 -3.54 -1.83 -11.43
N GLU A 26 -4.26 -1.10 -12.28
CA GLU A 26 -4.46 -1.45 -13.68
C GLU A 26 -3.12 -1.40 -14.41
N ASP A 27 -2.90 -2.30 -15.37
CA ASP A 27 -1.63 -2.41 -16.09
C ASP A 27 -1.22 -1.08 -16.77
N SER A 28 -2.19 -0.34 -17.32
CA SER A 28 -1.94 0.98 -17.93
C SER A 28 -1.38 2.02 -16.95
N VAL A 29 -1.68 1.89 -15.65
CA VAL A 29 -1.14 2.75 -14.60
C VAL A 29 0.28 2.30 -14.25
N GLU A 30 0.54 0.98 -14.21
CA GLU A 30 1.89 0.44 -14.01
C GLU A 30 2.84 0.93 -15.13
N ASP A 31 2.39 0.82 -16.39
CA ASP A 31 3.12 1.30 -17.57
C ASP A 31 3.42 2.81 -17.48
N ALA A 32 2.45 3.61 -17.02
CA ALA A 32 2.63 5.05 -16.85
C ALA A 32 3.67 5.38 -15.77
N ILE A 33 3.68 4.64 -14.66
CA ILE A 33 4.69 4.79 -13.60
C ILE A 33 6.08 4.42 -14.13
N GLU A 34 6.19 3.29 -14.83
CA GLU A 34 7.44 2.86 -15.45
C GLU A 34 7.98 3.89 -16.43
N ARG A 35 7.12 4.45 -17.27
CA ARG A 35 7.51 5.48 -18.25
C ARG A 35 8.10 6.70 -17.57
N VAL A 36 7.43 7.25 -16.54
CA VAL A 36 7.94 8.39 -15.76
C VAL A 36 9.30 8.06 -15.13
N TYR A 37 9.47 6.84 -14.61
CA TYR A 37 10.72 6.41 -14.01
C TYR A 37 11.87 6.27 -15.02
N ARG A 38 11.58 5.74 -16.22
CA ARG A 38 12.55 5.59 -17.31
C ARG A 38 12.96 6.94 -17.89
N GLU A 39 11.99 7.81 -18.14
CA GLU A 39 12.20 9.16 -18.68
C GLU A 39 12.82 10.13 -17.65
N LYS A 40 12.88 9.73 -16.37
CA LYS A 40 13.32 10.59 -15.25
C LYS A 40 12.54 11.90 -15.16
N SER A 41 11.29 11.90 -15.62
CA SER A 41 10.42 13.08 -15.69
C SER A 41 9.74 13.37 -14.34
N PHE A 42 10.51 13.39 -13.26
CA PHE A 42 10.01 13.59 -11.91
C PHE A 42 9.62 15.05 -11.65
N ARG A 43 8.60 15.27 -10.82
CA ARG A 43 8.22 16.58 -10.31
C ARG A 43 8.74 16.73 -8.89
N TYR A 44 9.44 17.82 -8.61
CA TYR A 44 9.99 18.14 -7.29
C TYR A 44 9.24 19.32 -6.70
N PRO A 45 8.16 19.09 -5.93
CA PRO A 45 7.40 20.18 -5.33
C PRO A 45 8.27 20.98 -4.34
N THR A 46 7.97 22.27 -4.20
CA THR A 46 8.67 23.19 -3.29
C THR A 46 7.68 23.97 -2.43
N GLY A 47 8.17 24.54 -1.32
CA GLY A 47 7.36 25.34 -0.40
C GLY A 47 6.12 24.59 0.11
N GLY A 48 4.96 25.24 0.05
CA GLY A 48 3.69 24.67 0.51
C GLY A 48 3.18 23.47 -0.30
N ALA A 49 3.79 23.14 -1.45
CA ALA A 49 3.40 21.97 -2.25
C ALA A 49 4.07 20.67 -1.78
N VAL A 50 5.02 20.73 -0.84
CA VAL A 50 5.69 19.55 -0.28
C VAL A 50 4.73 18.82 0.67
N GLY A 51 4.59 17.51 0.48
CA GLY A 51 3.75 16.67 1.34
C GLY A 51 4.26 16.57 2.79
N THR A 52 3.39 16.14 3.70
CA THR A 52 3.74 15.87 5.10
C THR A 52 3.59 14.40 5.42
N VAL A 53 4.33 13.91 6.43
CA VAL A 53 4.26 12.53 6.92
C VAL A 53 3.75 12.54 8.34
N LYS A 54 2.82 11.64 8.66
CA LYS A 54 2.31 11.41 10.00
C LYS A 54 2.20 9.91 10.25
N PRO A 55 2.61 9.42 11.43
CA PRO A 55 2.38 8.03 11.81
C PRO A 55 0.88 7.70 11.89
N LEU A 56 0.51 6.47 11.59
CA LEU A 56 -0.81 5.89 11.86
C LEU A 56 -0.61 4.79 12.90
N GLU A 57 -0.94 5.07 14.16
CA GLU A 57 -0.60 4.21 15.30
C GLU A 57 -1.59 3.06 15.49
N ASP A 58 -2.86 3.26 15.14
CA ASP A 58 -3.99 2.35 15.39
C ASP A 58 -4.40 1.53 14.15
N GLY A 59 -3.68 1.64 13.04
CA GLY A 59 -4.06 1.01 11.77
C GLY A 59 -4.23 -0.51 11.85
N THR A 60 -3.37 -1.18 12.62
CA THR A 60 -3.46 -2.64 12.83
C THR A 60 -4.69 -3.01 13.66
N GLU A 61 -4.98 -2.27 14.73
CA GLU A 61 -6.15 -2.53 15.58
C GLU A 61 -7.45 -2.34 14.79
N ALA A 62 -7.53 -1.25 14.01
CA ALA A 62 -8.67 -0.98 13.14
C ALA A 62 -8.90 -2.11 12.12
N TYR A 63 -7.82 -2.63 11.52
CA TYR A 63 -7.90 -3.74 10.57
C TYR A 63 -8.39 -5.04 11.25
N VAL A 64 -7.81 -5.40 12.40
CA VAL A 64 -8.22 -6.61 13.15
C VAL A 64 -9.67 -6.51 13.59
N LYS A 65 -10.10 -5.36 14.12
CA LYS A 65 -11.49 -5.12 14.51
C LYS A 65 -12.45 -5.30 13.34
N HIS A 66 -12.09 -4.80 12.17
CA HIS A 66 -12.89 -5.02 10.96
C HIS A 66 -12.99 -6.51 10.62
N LEU A 67 -11.87 -7.24 10.59
CA LEU A 67 -11.89 -8.68 10.30
C LEU A 67 -12.78 -9.46 11.27
N VAL A 68 -12.67 -9.21 12.58
CA VAL A 68 -13.51 -9.84 13.60
C VAL A 68 -14.99 -9.55 13.36
N SER A 69 -15.34 -8.33 12.95
CA SER A 69 -16.74 -7.96 12.66
C SER A 69 -17.35 -8.69 11.46
N THR A 70 -16.53 -9.30 10.59
CA THR A 70 -17.02 -10.10 9.46
C THR A 70 -17.37 -11.55 9.83
N LEU A 71 -17.11 -11.97 11.07
CA LEU A 71 -17.38 -13.32 11.53
C LEU A 71 -18.87 -13.50 11.90
N PRO A 72 -19.44 -14.70 11.68
CA PRO A 72 -20.77 -15.04 12.20
C PRO A 72 -20.80 -15.00 13.73
N GLU A 73 -21.94 -14.60 14.30
CA GLU A 73 -22.13 -14.59 15.76
C GLU A 73 -21.80 -15.97 16.38
N GLY A 74 -20.97 -15.96 17.43
CA GLY A 74 -20.63 -17.15 18.20
C GLY A 74 -19.50 -18.02 17.63
N LYS A 75 -18.80 -17.61 16.56
CA LYS A 75 -17.60 -18.33 16.07
C LYS A 75 -16.30 -17.56 16.38
N PRO A 76 -15.43 -18.06 17.28
CA PRO A 76 -14.12 -17.44 17.50
C PRO A 76 -13.20 -17.63 16.29
N LEU A 77 -12.21 -16.74 16.15
CA LEU A 77 -11.03 -17.01 15.31
C LEU A 77 -10.33 -18.24 15.90
N ALA A 78 -10.24 -19.31 15.12
CA ALA A 78 -9.58 -20.56 15.50
C ALA A 78 -8.09 -20.35 15.79
#